data_AF-A0A9E6PR01-F1
#
_entry.id   AF-A0A9E6PR01-F1
#
_cell.length_a   1.000
_cell.length_b   1.000
_cell.length_c   1.000
_cell.angle_alpha   90.00
_cell.angle_beta   90.00
_cell.angle_gamma   90.00
#
_symmetry.space_group_name_H-M   'P 1'
#
loop_
_entity.id
_entity.type
_entity.pdbx_description
1 polymer ?
#
loop_
_entity_poly.entity_id
_entity_poly.type
_entity_poly.pdbx_seq_one_letter_code
_entity_poly.pdbx_strand_id
1 'polypeptide(L)'
;MMATGFVLWPRSPLDLAVRDHMHSAGVYAQWKAGDVIVLVRHAERCDRSSNPCLGPEDGITQLGNRSAADVGRAFQQVGMNNTDVLSSPTTRTVQTAEAMFGKSAITADWLVSCGPTLGQDALAHKAAHRNLVLVTHSGCIDDLEKQLGYRHVPKSEYTSSVFASVGADGQLKMLGILNAEDWQTALSTKI
;
A
#
# COMPACT_ATOMS: atom_id res chain seq x y z
N MET A 1 25.32 -20.53 34.98
CA MET A 1 24.58 -19.42 34.34
C MET A 1 24.14 -19.90 32.97
N MET A 2 22.86 -20.22 32.78
CA MET A 2 22.32 -20.49 31.44
C MET A 2 21.90 -19.16 30.84
N ALA A 3 22.65 -18.67 29.86
CA ALA A 3 22.23 -17.54 29.05
C ALA A 3 21.23 -18.05 28.00
N THR A 4 19.95 -17.82 28.22
CA THR A 4 18.91 -18.00 27.20
C THR A 4 19.10 -16.91 26.15
N GLY A 5 19.67 -17.27 25.01
CA GLY A 5 19.69 -16.40 23.83
C GLY A 5 18.27 -16.25 23.31
N PHE A 6 17.69 -15.06 23.42
CA PHE A 6 16.47 -14.71 22.71
C PHE A 6 16.80 -14.64 21.22
N VAL A 7 16.34 -15.62 20.45
CA VAL A 7 16.29 -15.51 18.98
C VAL A 7 15.26 -14.43 18.67
N LEU A 8 15.73 -13.22 18.38
CA LEU A 8 14.91 -12.13 17.87
C LEU A 8 14.50 -12.51 16.44
N TRP A 9 13.34 -13.17 16.29
CA TRP A 9 12.77 -13.34 14.96
C TRP A 9 12.48 -11.97 14.35
N PRO A 10 12.80 -11.77 13.06
CA PRO A 10 12.51 -10.52 12.38
C PRO A 10 11.01 -10.24 12.47
N ARG A 11 10.67 -9.00 12.82
CA ARG A 11 9.29 -8.52 12.90
C ARG A 11 8.76 -8.42 11.47
N SER A 12 7.76 -9.23 11.13
CA SER A 12 7.04 -9.12 9.85
C SER A 12 5.76 -8.29 10.04
N PRO A 13 5.34 -7.50 9.03
CA PRO A 13 4.03 -6.87 9.06
C PRO A 13 2.92 -7.90 9.25
N LEU A 14 1.82 -7.48 9.88
CA LEU A 14 0.64 -8.32 10.04
C LEU A 14 0.01 -8.59 8.67
N ASP A 15 -0.25 -9.84 8.35
CA ASP A 15 -1.03 -10.22 7.17
C ASP A 15 -2.52 -9.95 7.43
N LEU A 16 -3.08 -8.97 6.72
CA LEU A 16 -4.47 -8.53 6.90
C LEU A 16 -5.49 -9.48 6.29
N ALA A 17 -5.07 -10.44 5.45
CA ALA A 17 -5.94 -11.44 4.83
C ALA A 17 -6.41 -12.51 5.82
N VAL A 18 -5.68 -12.70 6.92
CA VAL A 18 -5.88 -13.80 7.84
C VAL A 18 -6.93 -13.44 8.88
N ARG A 19 -8.01 -14.24 8.94
CA ARG A 19 -9.08 -14.11 9.95
C ARG A 19 -9.59 -12.65 9.99
N ASP A 20 -9.81 -12.14 11.19
CA ASP A 20 -10.36 -10.81 11.45
C ASP A 20 -9.25 -9.74 11.64
N HIS A 21 -8.10 -9.89 10.98
CA HIS A 21 -6.98 -8.95 11.13
C HIS A 21 -7.31 -7.53 10.64
N MET A 22 -8.15 -7.39 9.61
CA MET A 22 -8.66 -6.08 9.18
C MET A 22 -9.35 -5.31 10.32
N HIS A 23 -10.20 -5.97 11.11
CA HIS A 23 -10.86 -5.33 12.26
C HIS A 23 -9.94 -5.23 13.48
N SER A 24 -9.29 -6.34 13.87
CA SER A 24 -8.47 -6.39 15.09
C SER A 24 -7.22 -5.51 15.03
N ALA A 25 -6.63 -5.29 13.84
CA ALA A 25 -5.57 -4.31 13.64
C ALA A 25 -6.09 -2.87 13.62
N GLY A 26 -7.40 -2.67 13.48
CA GLY A 26 -8.07 -1.37 13.48
C GLY A 26 -8.16 -0.72 12.10
N VAL A 27 -7.94 -1.44 11.00
CA VAL A 27 -7.94 -0.86 9.63
C VAL A 27 -9.23 -0.11 9.35
N TYR A 28 -10.39 -0.74 9.59
CA TYR A 28 -11.68 -0.09 9.33
C TYR A 28 -11.97 1.10 10.23
N ALA A 29 -11.58 1.04 11.52
CA ALA A 29 -11.79 2.12 12.46
C ALA A 29 -10.95 3.35 12.09
N GLN A 30 -9.66 3.15 11.79
CA GLN A 30 -8.74 4.20 11.35
C GLN A 30 -9.15 4.76 9.99
N TRP A 31 -9.56 3.90 9.06
CA TRP A 31 -10.02 4.32 7.73
C TRP A 31 -11.26 5.21 7.83
N LYS A 32 -12.23 4.84 8.67
CA LYS A 32 -13.43 5.66 8.90
C LYS A 32 -13.10 7.01 9.53
N ALA A 33 -12.08 7.08 10.38
CA ALA A 33 -11.62 8.33 10.99
C ALA A 33 -10.82 9.23 10.02
N GLY A 34 -10.39 8.69 8.87
CA GLY A 34 -9.55 9.40 7.92
C GLY A 34 -8.07 9.39 8.30
N ASP A 35 -7.63 8.45 9.14
CA ASP A 35 -6.31 8.42 9.77
C ASP A 35 -5.36 7.41 9.11
N VAL A 36 -5.65 6.95 7.89
CA VAL A 36 -4.82 5.94 7.20
C VAL A 36 -3.96 6.56 6.10
N ILE A 37 -2.75 6.05 5.96
CA ILE A 37 -1.90 6.14 4.77
C ILE A 37 -1.71 4.73 4.23
N VAL A 38 -1.93 4.55 2.92
CA VAL A 38 -1.71 3.27 2.24
C VAL A 38 -0.71 3.45 1.11
N LEU A 39 0.35 2.64 1.09
CA LEU A 39 1.24 2.55 -0.06
C LEU A 39 0.83 1.33 -0.88
N VAL A 40 0.62 1.53 -2.17
CA VAL A 40 0.28 0.47 -3.12
C VAL A 40 1.43 0.34 -4.12
N ARG A 41 2.00 -0.85 -4.25
CA ARG A 41 2.99 -1.08 -5.31
C ARG A 41 2.28 -1.03 -6.66
N HIS A 42 2.87 -0.39 -7.67
CA HIS A 42 2.35 -0.50 -9.04
C HIS A 42 2.15 -1.96 -9.46
N ALA A 43 1.26 -2.18 -10.42
CA ALA A 43 0.96 -3.51 -10.95
C ALA A 43 2.11 -4.09 -11.78
N GLU A 44 1.94 -5.34 -12.22
CA GLU A 44 2.92 -6.07 -13.01
C GLU A 44 3.44 -5.26 -14.20
N ARG A 45 4.77 -5.15 -14.32
CA ARG A 45 5.43 -4.37 -15.37
C ARG A 45 5.55 -5.15 -16.68
N CYS A 46 5.45 -4.42 -17.77
CA CYS A 46 5.69 -4.90 -19.13
C CYS A 46 7.12 -5.40 -19.36
N ASP A 47 8.12 -4.55 -19.08
CA ASP A 47 9.55 -4.82 -19.32
C ASP A 47 10.16 -5.97 -18.49
N ARG A 48 9.36 -6.65 -17.66
CA ARG A 48 9.76 -7.75 -16.78
C ARG A 48 8.85 -8.96 -16.88
N SER A 49 7.94 -9.00 -17.87
CA SER A 49 6.94 -10.04 -18.03
C SER A 49 6.81 -10.44 -19.49
N SER A 50 6.35 -11.68 -19.73
CA SER A 50 5.93 -12.14 -21.06
C SER A 50 4.45 -11.87 -21.32
N ASN A 51 3.71 -11.32 -20.35
CA ASN A 51 2.30 -10.99 -20.51
C ASN A 51 2.11 -9.81 -21.48
N PRO A 52 1.01 -9.77 -22.25
CA PRO A 52 0.73 -8.65 -23.15
C PRO A 52 0.71 -7.31 -22.43
N CYS A 53 1.34 -6.31 -23.05
CA CYS A 53 1.31 -4.95 -22.55
C CYS A 53 -0.04 -4.28 -22.71
N LEU A 54 -0.38 -3.41 -21.75
CA LEU A 54 -1.52 -2.50 -21.89
C LEU A 54 -1.22 -1.39 -22.91
N GLY A 55 0.04 -0.97 -22.99
CA GLY A 55 0.51 0.06 -23.91
C GLY A 55 2.04 0.07 -23.99
N PRO A 56 2.72 1.14 -23.54
CA PRO A 56 4.17 1.26 -23.64
C PRO A 56 4.92 0.24 -22.78
N GLU A 57 6.17 -0.05 -23.16
CA GLU A 57 7.01 -1.07 -22.50
C GLU A 57 7.37 -0.73 -21.04
N ASP A 58 7.41 0.56 -20.68
CA ASP A 58 7.68 1.03 -19.32
C ASP A 58 6.41 1.08 -18.43
N GLY A 59 5.26 0.66 -18.99
CA GLY A 59 3.97 0.58 -18.34
C GLY A 59 3.67 -0.77 -17.67
N ILE A 60 2.38 -1.06 -17.51
CA ILE A 60 1.87 -2.31 -16.92
C ILE A 60 1.34 -3.29 -17.97
N THR A 61 1.30 -4.56 -17.61
CA THR A 61 0.67 -5.61 -18.42
C THR A 61 -0.86 -5.49 -18.36
N GLN A 62 -1.56 -6.13 -19.31
CA GLN A 62 -3.02 -6.24 -19.26
C GLN A 62 -3.50 -7.02 -18.04
N LEU A 63 -2.71 -8.00 -17.58
CA LEU A 63 -3.00 -8.74 -16.35
C LEU A 63 -2.84 -7.84 -15.13
N GLY A 64 -1.76 -7.06 -15.06
CA GLY A 64 -1.54 -6.05 -14.03
C GLY A 64 -2.67 -5.03 -13.98
N ASN A 65 -3.16 -4.57 -15.14
CA ASN A 65 -4.30 -3.67 -15.22
C ASN A 65 -5.57 -4.26 -14.59
N ARG A 66 -5.87 -5.54 -14.85
CA ARG A 66 -7.01 -6.24 -14.24
C ARG A 66 -6.84 -6.37 -12.72
N SER A 67 -5.66 -6.82 -12.28
CA SER A 67 -5.33 -6.91 -10.85
C SER A 67 -5.50 -5.56 -10.14
N ALA A 68 -4.99 -4.48 -10.73
CA ALA A 68 -5.17 -3.12 -10.21
C ALA A 68 -6.64 -2.71 -10.14
N ALA A 69 -7.43 -2.99 -11.18
CA ALA A 69 -8.87 -2.71 -11.16
C ALA A 69 -9.61 -3.51 -10.08
N ASP A 70 -9.19 -4.75 -9.80
CA ASP A 70 -9.79 -5.61 -8.76
C ASP A 70 -9.52 -5.05 -7.37
N VAL A 71 -8.27 -4.67 -7.09
CA VAL A 71 -7.87 -3.99 -5.85
C VAL A 71 -8.60 -2.64 -5.72
N GLY A 72 -8.71 -1.88 -6.82
CA GLY A 72 -9.49 -0.64 -6.86
C GLY A 72 -10.95 -0.83 -6.42
N ARG A 73 -11.62 -1.86 -6.94
CA ARG A 73 -12.99 -2.22 -6.50
C ARG A 73 -13.04 -2.63 -5.04
N ALA A 74 -12.01 -3.27 -4.51
CA ALA A 74 -11.90 -3.60 -3.10
C ALA A 74 -11.79 -2.33 -2.23
N PHE A 75 -10.98 -1.35 -2.61
CA PHE A 75 -10.93 -0.04 -1.95
C PHE A 75 -12.28 0.69 -1.98
N GLN A 76 -13.02 0.61 -3.08
CA GLN A 76 -14.38 1.17 -3.15
C GLN A 76 -15.32 0.54 -2.13
N GLN A 77 -15.20 -0.77 -1.87
CA GLN A 77 -15.98 -1.45 -0.82
C GLN A 77 -15.59 -1.01 0.59
N VAL A 78 -14.30 -0.72 0.84
CA VAL A 78 -13.84 -0.14 2.12
C VAL A 78 -14.38 1.29 2.31
N GLY A 79 -14.45 2.07 1.21
CA GLY A 79 -15.13 3.37 1.15
C GLY A 79 -14.20 4.54 0.86
N MET A 80 -14.23 5.09 -0.35
CA MET A 80 -13.25 6.08 -0.83
C MET A 80 -13.68 7.56 -0.70
N ASN A 81 -14.81 7.86 -0.04
CA ASN A 81 -15.38 9.21 -0.01
C ASN A 81 -14.44 10.27 0.62
N ASN A 82 -13.67 9.88 1.63
CA ASN A 82 -12.74 10.74 2.36
C ASN A 82 -11.30 10.30 2.12
N THR A 83 -10.92 10.10 0.86
CA THR A 83 -9.59 9.60 0.49
C THR A 83 -9.01 10.40 -0.65
N ASP A 84 -7.76 10.82 -0.49
CA ASP A 84 -6.93 11.39 -1.55
C ASP A 84 -6.04 10.30 -2.16
N VAL A 85 -5.81 10.39 -3.47
CA VAL A 85 -4.99 9.43 -4.21
C VAL A 85 -3.90 10.18 -4.95
N LEU A 86 -2.65 9.82 -4.67
CA LEU A 86 -1.47 10.31 -5.39
C LEU A 86 -0.75 9.12 -6.04
N SER A 87 -0.04 9.39 -7.13
CA SER A 87 0.87 8.41 -7.72
C SER A 87 2.24 9.02 -7.98
N SER A 88 3.27 8.18 -8.06
CA SER A 88 4.50 8.62 -8.71
C SER A 88 4.21 8.98 -10.18
N PRO A 89 4.96 9.90 -10.81
CA PRO A 89 4.84 10.23 -12.25
C PRO A 89 5.23 9.12 -13.22
N THR A 90 5.73 7.95 -12.78
CA THR A 90 6.10 6.89 -13.75
C THR A 90 4.87 6.30 -14.46
N THR A 91 5.03 5.92 -15.72
CA THR A 91 3.96 5.33 -16.55
C THR A 91 3.22 4.19 -15.84
N ARG A 92 3.97 3.25 -15.24
CA ARG A 92 3.41 2.11 -14.50
C ARG A 92 2.58 2.50 -13.27
N THR A 93 2.97 3.52 -12.50
CA THR A 93 2.20 3.97 -11.33
C THR A 93 0.97 4.75 -11.73
N VAL A 94 1.07 5.58 -12.79
CA VAL A 94 -0.07 6.31 -13.34
C VAL A 94 -1.13 5.33 -13.87
N GLN A 95 -0.72 4.38 -14.71
CA GLN A 95 -1.64 3.35 -15.24
C GLN A 95 -2.26 2.49 -14.13
N THR A 96 -1.49 2.14 -13.10
CA THR A 96 -2.03 1.39 -11.95
C THR A 96 -3.09 2.22 -11.21
N ALA A 97 -2.81 3.49 -10.93
CA ALA A 97 -3.76 4.36 -10.22
C ALA A 97 -5.03 4.62 -11.05
N GLU A 98 -4.88 4.81 -12.36
CA GLU A 98 -6.00 4.94 -13.30
C GLU A 98 -6.87 3.68 -13.31
N ALA A 99 -6.26 2.49 -13.36
CA ALA A 99 -6.98 1.23 -13.30
C ALA A 99 -7.73 1.04 -11.97
N MET A 100 -7.12 1.44 -10.85
CA MET A 100 -7.73 1.32 -9.52
C MET A 100 -8.89 2.29 -9.29
N PHE A 101 -8.75 3.55 -9.71
CA PHE A 101 -9.61 4.64 -9.25
C PHE A 101 -10.36 5.38 -10.36
N GLY A 102 -10.16 4.98 -11.63
CA GLY A 102 -10.90 5.49 -12.78
C GLY A 102 -10.63 6.95 -13.14
N LYS A 103 -9.56 7.54 -12.58
CA LYS A 103 -9.13 8.93 -12.82
C LYS A 103 -7.61 8.97 -12.89
N SER A 104 -7.06 9.89 -13.68
CA SER A 104 -5.63 10.19 -13.63
C SER A 104 -5.30 10.69 -12.23
N ALA A 105 -4.44 9.95 -11.53
CA ALA A 105 -3.98 10.35 -10.21
C ALA A 105 -3.17 11.65 -10.30
N ILE A 106 -3.26 12.47 -9.26
CA ILE A 106 -2.36 13.60 -9.10
C ILE A 106 -0.95 13.03 -8.92
N THR A 107 -0.05 13.36 -9.83
CA THR A 107 1.33 12.88 -9.77
C THR A 107 2.12 13.69 -8.76
N ALA A 108 3.00 13.02 -8.01
CA ALA A 108 3.88 13.67 -7.05
C ALA A 108 5.30 13.10 -7.17
N ASP A 109 6.27 13.97 -7.46
CA ASP A 109 7.66 13.55 -7.76
C ASP A 109 8.36 12.87 -6.58
N TRP A 110 8.02 13.25 -5.35
CA TRP A 110 8.57 12.64 -4.13
C TRP A 110 8.24 11.14 -3.99
N LEU A 111 7.21 10.66 -4.68
CA LEU A 111 6.86 9.24 -4.75
C LEU A 111 7.73 8.41 -5.71
N VAL A 112 8.65 9.06 -6.44
CA VAL A 112 9.71 8.38 -7.22
C VAL A 112 11.02 8.36 -6.45
N SER A 113 11.41 9.51 -5.90
CA SER A 113 12.70 9.66 -5.20
C SER A 113 12.72 8.86 -3.91
N CYS A 114 11.61 8.89 -3.15
CA CYS A 114 11.44 8.25 -1.85
C CYS A 114 12.66 8.47 -0.93
N GLY A 115 12.86 7.63 0.07
CA GLY A 115 13.96 7.76 1.03
C GLY A 115 13.52 7.69 2.49
N PRO A 116 14.46 7.92 3.42
CA PRO A 116 14.24 7.70 4.86
C PRO A 116 13.19 8.63 5.49
N THR A 117 12.77 9.68 4.77
CA THR A 117 11.74 10.64 5.20
C THR A 117 10.36 10.34 4.63
N LEU A 118 10.18 9.25 3.87
CA LEU A 118 8.94 8.98 3.14
C LEU A 118 7.69 9.04 4.03
N GLY A 119 7.78 8.55 5.27
CA GLY A 119 6.68 8.66 6.23
C GLY A 119 6.32 10.11 6.58
N GLN A 120 7.32 10.97 6.80
CA GLN A 120 7.10 12.41 7.03
C GLN A 120 6.58 13.11 5.78
N ASP A 121 7.10 12.77 4.61
CA ASP A 121 6.64 13.33 3.34
C ASP A 121 5.17 12.96 3.10
N ALA A 122 4.78 11.72 3.38
CA ALA A 122 3.40 11.29 3.30
C ALA A 122 2.48 12.01 4.31
N LEU A 123 2.94 12.22 5.55
CA LEU A 123 2.20 13.01 6.54
C LEU A 123 2.00 14.47 6.11
N ALA A 124 3.03 15.10 5.54
CA ALA A 124 2.96 16.48 5.08
C ALA A 124 1.96 16.70 3.93
N HIS A 125 1.71 15.65 3.13
CA HIS A 125 0.77 15.69 2.00
C HIS A 125 -0.62 15.11 2.34
N LYS A 126 -0.80 14.55 3.55
CA LYS A 126 -2.07 14.02 3.99
C LYS A 126 -2.96 15.16 4.49
N ALA A 127 -4.12 15.35 3.87
CA ALA A 127 -5.13 16.26 4.39
C ALA A 127 -5.73 15.74 5.70
N ALA A 128 -6.00 16.65 6.64
CA ALA A 128 -6.63 16.30 7.91
C ALA A 128 -7.98 15.58 7.68
N HIS A 129 -8.22 14.52 8.47
CA HIS A 129 -9.45 13.70 8.41
C HIS A 129 -9.72 13.04 7.04
N ARG A 130 -8.70 12.91 6.18
CA ARG A 130 -8.81 12.21 4.89
C ARG A 130 -7.72 11.17 4.77
N ASN A 131 -8.06 9.95 4.39
CA ASN A 131 -7.09 8.92 4.07
C ASN A 131 -6.22 9.33 2.88
N LEU A 132 -5.02 8.78 2.80
CA LEU A 132 -4.10 9.02 1.69
C LEU A 132 -3.66 7.68 1.08
N VAL A 133 -3.94 7.46 -0.20
CA VAL A 133 -3.46 6.30 -0.95
C VAL A 133 -2.35 6.75 -1.92
N LEU A 134 -1.21 6.08 -1.86
CA LEU A 134 0.00 6.40 -2.60
C LEU A 134 0.37 5.24 -3.51
N VAL A 135 0.18 5.40 -4.83
CA VAL A 135 0.59 4.38 -5.80
C VAL A 135 2.05 4.61 -6.19
N THR A 136 2.92 3.70 -5.76
CA THR A 136 4.38 3.89 -5.74
C THR A 136 5.14 2.60 -6.08
N HIS A 137 6.39 2.50 -5.65
CA HIS A 137 7.32 1.42 -5.92
C HIS A 137 7.61 0.62 -4.65
N SER A 138 8.06 -0.61 -4.85
CA SER A 138 8.52 -1.48 -3.75
C SER A 138 9.67 -0.87 -2.93
N GLY A 139 10.52 -0.02 -3.53
CA GLY A 139 11.61 0.64 -2.79
C GLY A 139 11.08 1.66 -1.79
N CYS A 140 10.05 2.39 -2.15
CA CYS A 140 9.37 3.34 -1.26
C CYS A 140 8.64 2.60 -0.14
N ILE A 141 7.99 1.47 -0.44
CA ILE A 141 7.40 0.61 0.58
C ILE A 141 8.46 0.13 1.57
N ASP A 142 9.59 -0.36 1.08
CA ASP A 142 10.73 -0.80 1.90
C ASP A 142 11.29 0.33 2.78
N ASP A 143 11.37 1.57 2.28
CA ASP A 143 11.77 2.73 3.10
C ASP A 143 10.79 3.00 4.26
N LEU A 144 9.48 2.96 4.01
CA LEU A 144 8.47 3.11 5.06
C LEU A 144 8.54 1.95 6.06
N GLU A 145 8.64 0.71 5.59
CA GLU A 145 8.75 -0.47 6.45
C GLU A 145 9.97 -0.37 7.38
N LYS A 146 11.14 -0.01 6.84
CA LYS A 146 12.36 0.24 7.62
C LYS A 146 12.18 1.36 8.64
N GLN A 147 11.53 2.45 8.25
CA GLN A 147 11.22 3.57 9.15
C GLN A 147 10.35 3.13 10.33
N LEU A 148 9.40 2.21 10.09
CA LEU A 148 8.51 1.64 11.09
C LEU A 148 9.12 0.45 11.86
N GLY A 149 10.39 0.12 11.62
CA GLY A 149 11.12 -0.93 12.33
C GLY A 149 11.06 -2.33 11.69
N TYR A 150 10.51 -2.45 10.48
CA TYR A 150 10.41 -3.69 9.71
C TYR A 150 11.54 -3.77 8.67
N ARG A 151 12.75 -4.12 9.11
CA ARG A 151 13.98 -4.02 8.26
C ARG A 151 14.27 -5.20 7.34
N HIS A 152 13.57 -6.32 7.54
CA HIS A 152 13.86 -7.58 6.85
C HIS A 152 12.61 -8.15 6.17
N VAL A 153 11.70 -7.28 5.74
CA VAL A 153 10.51 -7.68 5.00
C VAL A 153 10.91 -8.08 3.58
N PRO A 154 10.37 -9.17 3.03
CA PRO A 154 10.46 -9.44 1.61
C PRO A 154 9.91 -8.26 0.80
N LYS A 155 10.45 -8.07 -0.40
CA LYS A 155 10.00 -7.01 -1.30
C LYS A 155 8.50 -7.16 -1.56
N SER A 156 7.73 -6.10 -1.31
CA SER A 156 6.27 -6.05 -1.53
C SER A 156 5.87 -6.60 -2.90
N GLU A 157 4.84 -7.44 -2.98
CA GLU A 157 4.32 -8.00 -4.24
C GLU A 157 3.65 -6.96 -5.16
N TYR A 158 3.48 -7.29 -6.45
CA TYR A 158 2.77 -6.40 -7.39
C TYR A 158 1.34 -6.15 -6.92
N THR A 159 0.91 -4.87 -6.99
CA THR A 159 -0.43 -4.45 -6.54
C THR A 159 -0.73 -4.71 -5.05
N SER A 160 0.26 -5.08 -4.23
CA SER A 160 0.05 -5.21 -2.79
C SER A 160 -0.09 -3.84 -2.12
N SER A 161 -0.74 -3.84 -0.96
CA SER A 161 -1.07 -2.64 -0.18
C SER A 161 -0.48 -2.74 1.23
N VAL A 162 0.21 -1.69 1.66
CA VAL A 162 0.80 -1.55 3.00
C VAL A 162 0.08 -0.44 3.75
N PHE A 163 -0.52 -0.76 4.88
CA PHE A 163 -1.39 0.13 5.64
C PHE A 163 -0.69 0.64 6.90
N ALA A 164 -0.65 1.96 7.08
CA ALA A 164 -0.21 2.61 8.30
C ALA A 164 -1.29 3.58 8.81
N SER A 165 -1.50 3.62 10.13
CA SER A 165 -2.32 4.64 10.78
C SER A 165 -1.47 5.83 11.20
N VAL A 166 -2.10 7.00 11.28
CA VAL A 166 -1.54 8.23 11.83
C VAL A 166 -2.13 8.43 13.23
N GLY A 167 -1.27 8.42 14.24
CA GLY A 167 -1.66 8.73 15.62
C GLY A 167 -2.00 10.20 15.81
N ALA A 168 -2.67 10.53 16.91
CA ALA A 168 -2.98 11.92 17.29
C ALA A 168 -1.72 12.77 17.54
N ASP A 169 -0.59 12.12 17.83
CA ASP A 169 0.74 12.71 17.97
C ASP A 169 1.49 12.83 16.62
N GLY A 170 0.85 12.46 15.52
CA GLY A 170 1.44 12.44 14.18
C GLY A 170 2.35 11.26 13.92
N GLN A 171 2.46 10.27 14.83
CA GLN A 171 3.30 9.10 14.62
C GLN A 171 2.62 8.07 13.71
N LEU A 172 3.40 7.49 12.80
CA LEU A 172 2.94 6.39 11.95
C LEU A 172 3.07 5.06 12.69
N LYS A 173 2.05 4.22 12.54
CA LYS A 173 2.05 2.84 13.05
C LYS A 173 1.61 1.88 11.95
N MET A 174 2.37 0.80 11.76
CA MET A 174 2.01 -0.28 10.84
C MET A 174 0.73 -0.97 11.31
N LEU A 175 -0.26 -1.06 10.41
CA LEU A 175 -1.47 -1.85 10.59
C LEU A 175 -1.29 -3.24 9.99
N GLY A 176 -0.69 -3.32 8.79
CA GLY A 176 -0.40 -4.59 8.13
C GLY A 176 -0.26 -4.45 6.62
N ILE A 177 -0.19 -5.60 5.96
CA ILE A 177 -0.07 -5.75 4.51
C ILE A 177 -1.23 -6.58 3.96
N LEU A 178 -1.58 -6.35 2.69
CA LEU A 178 -2.56 -7.13 1.96
C LEU A 178 -2.11 -7.30 0.51
N ASN A 179 -1.99 -8.55 0.05
CA ASN A 179 -1.66 -8.82 -1.36
C ASN A 179 -2.90 -8.70 -2.25
N ALA A 180 -2.67 -8.59 -3.55
CA ALA A 180 -3.71 -8.30 -4.52
C ALA A 180 -4.80 -9.39 -4.55
N GLU A 181 -4.38 -10.64 -4.50
CA GLU A 181 -5.20 -11.85 -4.49
C GLU A 181 -6.03 -12.03 -3.22
N ASP A 182 -5.58 -11.43 -2.11
CA ASP A 182 -6.15 -11.67 -0.79
C ASP A 182 -7.28 -10.71 -0.42
N TRP A 183 -7.50 -9.66 -1.22
CA TRP A 183 -8.53 -8.65 -0.97
C TRP A 183 -9.93 -9.22 -0.82
N GLN A 184 -10.29 -10.20 -1.65
CA GLN A 184 -11.61 -10.82 -1.57
C GLN A 184 -11.79 -11.58 -0.25
N THR A 185 -10.77 -12.31 0.19
CA THR A 185 -10.76 -13.03 1.47
C THR A 185 -10.90 -12.05 2.63
N ALA A 186 -10.09 -10.98 2.64
CA ALA A 186 -10.08 -9.96 3.69
C ALA A 186 -11.44 -9.24 3.84
N LEU A 187 -12.12 -8.96 2.72
CA LEU A 187 -13.45 -8.31 2.74
C LEU A 187 -14.61 -9.27 3.06
N SER A 188 -14.43 -10.57 2.80
CA SER A 188 -15.46 -11.58 3.03
C SER A 188 -15.57 -12.02 4.50
N THR A 189 -14.55 -11.74 5.30
CA THR A 189 -14.55 -12.07 6.72
C THR A 189 -15.53 -11.15 7.45
N LYS A 190 -16.76 -11.62 7.59
CA LYS A 190 -17.77 -11.00 8.44
C LYS A 190 -17.50 -11.36 9.90
N ILE A 191 -17.62 -10.35 10.77
CA ILE A 191 -17.71 -10.48 12.23
C ILE A 191 -18.77 -11.52 12.60
#